data_AF-A0A4Q6CC65-F1
#
_entry.id   AF-A0A4Q6CC65-F1
#
_cell.length_a   1.000
_cell.length_b   1.000
_cell.length_c   1.000
_cell.angle_alpha   90.00
_cell.angle_beta   90.00
_cell.angle_gamma   90.00
#
_symmetry.space_group_name_H-M   'P 1'
#
loop_
_entity.id
_entity.type
_entity.pdbx_description
1 polymer ?
#
loop_
_entity_poly.entity_id
_entity_poly.type
_entity_poly.pdbx_seq_one_letter_code
_entity_poly.pdbx_strand_id
1 'polypeptide(L)' 'MRVLVTGAAGFIGSHLSQRLLDRGDEVLGFDNMNDYYDPRLKQARLDRLVPHERFDFVRASL' A
#
# COMPACT_ATOMS: atom_id res chain seq x y z
N MET A 1 -3.46 12.22 -10.01
CA MET A 1 -2.15 11.82 -10.59
C MET A 1 -1.91 10.35 -10.31
N ARG A 2 -1.00 9.67 -11.03
CA ARG A 2 -0.65 8.27 -10.77
C ARG A 2 0.68 8.20 -10.01
N VAL A 3 0.68 7.55 -8.84
CA VAL A 3 1.81 7.56 -7.88
C VAL A 3 2.23 6.13 -7.53
N LEU A 4 3.53 5.84 -7.63
CA LEU A 4 4.10 4.60 -7.10
C LEU A 4 4.51 4.81 -5.63
N VAL A 5 4.06 3.92 -4.74
CA VAL A 5 4.46 3.91 -3.33
C VAL A 5 5.17 2.60 -3.03
N THR A 6 6.48 2.65 -2.79
CA THR A 6 7.24 1.50 -2.28
C THR A 6 7.08 1.39 -0.76
N GLY A 7 6.96 0.17 -0.25
CA GLY A 7 6.61 -0.08 1.15
C GLY A 7 5.14 0.25 1.47
N ALA A 8 4.23 0.08 0.51
CA ALA A 8 2.82 0.50 0.64
C ALA A 8 2.06 -0.21 1.78
N ALA A 9 2.46 -1.42 2.17
CA ALA A 9 1.87 -2.14 3.32
C ALA A 9 2.59 -1.84 4.65
N GLY A 10 3.65 -1.03 4.60
CA GLY A 10 4.39 -0.54 5.76
C GLY A 10 3.60 0.45 6.61
N PHE A 11 4.15 0.80 7.77
CA PHE A 11 3.51 1.74 8.69
C PHE A 11 3.23 3.10 8.02
N ILE A 12 4.27 3.76 7.49
CA ILE A 12 4.11 5.08 6.86
C ILE A 12 3.45 4.94 5.48
N GLY A 13 3.88 3.96 4.67
CA GLY A 13 3.41 3.79 3.30
C GLY A 13 1.90 3.56 3.20
N SER A 14 1.30 2.84 4.14
CA SER A 14 -0.15 2.60 4.14
C SER A 14 -0.95 3.87 4.41
N HIS A 15 -0.52 4.68 5.39
CA HIS A 15 -1.16 5.97 5.67
C HIS A 15 -0.97 6.98 4.53
N LEU A 16 0.22 7.02 3.91
CA LEU A 16 0.47 7.85 2.73
C LEU A 16 -0.43 7.44 1.56
N SER A 17 -0.52 6.14 1.28
CA SER A 17 -1.38 5.60 0.22
C SER A 17 -2.83 6.00 0.43
N GLN A 18 -3.35 5.83 1.65
CA GLN A 18 -4.71 6.29 2.01
C GLN A 18 -4.89 7.77 1.71
N ARG A 19 -3.95 8.61 2.16
CA ARG A 19 -4.07 10.07 2.00
C ARG A 19 -4.06 10.52 0.54
N LEU A 20 -3.31 9.82 -0.32
CA LEU A 20 -3.28 10.04 -1.77
C LEU A 20 -4.59 9.60 -2.42
N LEU A 21 -5.11 8.43 -2.06
CA LEU A 21 -6.41 7.93 -2.55
C LEU A 21 -7.56 8.89 -2.18
N ASP A 22 -7.56 9.40 -0.94
CA ASP A 22 -8.54 10.37 -0.44
C ASP A 22 -8.44 11.72 -1.16
N ARG A 23 -7.25 12.09 -1.67
CA ARG A 23 -7.04 13.27 -2.50
C ARG A 23 -7.58 13.10 -3.92
N GLY A 24 -7.93 11.86 -4.32
CA GLY A 24 -8.39 11.52 -5.66
C GLY A 24 -7.28 11.00 -6.58
N ASP A 25 -6.10 10.68 -6.06
CA ASP A 25 -5.03 10.08 -6.85
C ASP A 25 -5.24 8.58 -7.09
N GLU A 26 -4.50 8.06 -8.07
CA GLU A 26 -4.27 6.65 -8.29
C GLU A 26 -2.95 6.23 -7.65
N VAL A 27 -2.97 5.14 -6.91
CA VAL A 27 -1.81 4.62 -6.19
C VAL A 27 -1.51 3.21 -6.66
N LEU A 28 -0.28 3.00 -7.13
CA LEU A 28 0.30 1.67 -7.30
C LEU A 28 1.16 1.38 -6.07
N GLY A 29 0.71 0.49 -5.20
CA GLY A 29 1.47 0.02 -4.05
C GLY A 29 2.46 -1.09 -4.43
N PHE A 30 3.70 -1.00 -3.96
CA PHE A 30 4.70 -2.05 -4.08
C PHE A 30 5.22 -2.43 -2.69
N ASP A 31 5.17 -3.70 -2.30
CA ASP A 31 5.74 -4.18 -1.03
C ASP A 31 6.15 -5.65 -1.16
N ASN A 32 7.26 -6.02 -0.53
CA ASN A 32 7.72 -7.41 -0.51
C ASN A 32 6.96 -8.29 0.51
N MET A 33 6.18 -7.67 1.40
CA MET A 33 5.47 -8.33 2.49
C MET A 33 6.39 -9.20 3.37
N ASN A 34 7.63 -8.75 3.60
CA ASN A 34 8.56 -9.43 4.50
C ASN A 34 8.11 -9.38 5.97
N ASP A 35 8.74 -10.21 6.80
CA ASP A 35 8.46 -10.47 8.21
C ASP A 35 9.18 -9.52 9.19
N TYR A 36 9.81 -8.45 8.69
CA TYR A 36 10.36 -7.38 9.54
C TYR A 36 9.29 -6.79 10.49
N TYR A 37 8.02 -6.83 10.08
CA TYR A 37 6.84 -6.74 10.95
C TYR A 37 6.04 -8.04 10.83
N ASP A 38 5.18 -8.36 11.81
CA ASP A 38 4.22 -9.46 11.68
C ASP A 38 3.47 -9.30 10.34
N PRO A 39 3.55 -10.29 9.42
CA PRO A 39 2.88 -10.21 8.12
C PRO A 39 1.39 -9.94 8.23
N ARG A 40 0.74 -10.33 9.33
CA ARG A 40 -0.67 -10.03 9.61
C ARG A 40 -0.93 -8.53 9.78
N LEU A 41 0.02 -7.77 10.34
CA LEU A 41 -0.08 -6.31 10.43
C LEU A 41 0.03 -5.66 9.05
N LYS A 42 0.91 -6.17 8.19
CA LYS A 42 1.01 -5.70 6.80
C LYS A 42 -0.26 -6.02 6.02
N GLN A 43 -0.78 -7.24 6.16
CA GLN A 43 -2.03 -7.65 5.51
C GLN A 43 -3.20 -6.78 5.96
N ALA A 44 -3.37 -6.56 7.27
CA ALA A 44 -4.43 -5.71 7.80
C ALA A 44 -4.35 -4.25 7.31
N ARG A 45 -3.15 -3.76 6.96
CA ARG A 45 -2.99 -2.43 6.34
C ARG A 45 -3.34 -2.46 4.87
N LEU A 46 -2.90 -3.49 4.14
CA LEU A 46 -3.22 -3.68 2.73
C LEU A 46 -4.74 -3.84 2.52
N ASP A 47 -5.42 -4.57 3.40
CA ASP A 47 -6.87 -4.81 3.33
C ASP A 47 -7.71 -3.53 3.45
N ARG A 48 -7.13 -2.44 3.99
CA ARG A 48 -7.77 -1.11 4.03
C ARG A 48 -7.67 -0.38 2.68
N LEU A 49 -6.63 -0.69 1.90
CA LEU A 49 -6.34 -0.01 0.63
C LEU A 49 -6.98 -0.72 -0.56
N VAL A 50 -6.98 -2.07 -0.57
CA VAL A 50 -7.52 -2.91 -1.66
C VAL A 50 -8.96 -2.56 -2.07
N PRO A 51 -9.88 -2.17 -1.18
CA PRO A 51 -11.24 -1.79 -1.58
C PRO A 51 -11.33 -0.49 -2.40
N HIS A 52 -10.28 0.34 -2.44
CA HIS A 52 -10.30 1.56 -3.23
C HIS A 52 -10.09 1.26 -4.72
N GLU A 53 -11.04 1.68 -5.57
CA GLU A 53 -10.98 1.48 -7.04
C GLU A 53 -9.74 2.09 -7.71
N ARG A 54 -9.08 3.05 -7.07
CA ARG A 54 -7.87 3.73 -7.56
C ARG A 54 -6.59 3.18 -6.94
N PHE A 55 -6.65 2.04 -6.27
CA PHE A 55 -5.50 1.38 -5.66
C PHE A 55 -5.20 0.04 -6.34
N ASP A 56 -3.99 -0.09 -6.86
CA ASP A 56 -3.43 -1.35 -7.33
C ASP A 56 -2.29 -1.78 -6.42
N PHE A 57 -2.02 -3.08 -6.32
CA PHE A 57 -0.92 -3.61 -5.49
C PHE A 57 -0.08 -4.66 -6.23
N VAL A 58 1.24 -4.50 -6.11
CA VAL A 58 2.23 -5.45 -6.59
C VAL A 58 3.02 -5.98 -5.40
N ARG A 59 2.89 -7.29 -5.17
CA ARG A 59 3.76 -8.01 -4.23
C ARG A 59 5.00 -8.50 -4.95
N ALA A 60 6.15 -7.87 -4.70
CA ALA A 60 7.43 -8.28 -5.29
C ALA A 60 8.62 -7.76 -4.47
N SER A 61 9.80 -8.29 -4.75
CA SER A 61 11.09 -7.81 -4.24
C SER A 61 12.03 -7.52 -5.42
N LEU A 62 12.99 -6.62 -5.21
CA LEU A 62 14.12 -6.40 -6.11
C LEU A 62 15.31 -7.28 -5.72
#